data_AF-A0A5B6ZPP4-F1
#
_entry.id   AF-A0A5B6ZPP4-F1
#
_cell.length_a   1.000
_cell.length_b   1.000
_cell.length_c   1.000
_cell.angle_alpha   90.00
_cell.angle_beta   90.00
_cell.angle_gamma   90.00
#
_symmetry.space_group_name_H-M   'P 1'
#
loop_
_entity.id
_entity.type
_entity.pdbx_description
1 polymer ?
#
loop_
_entity_poly.entity_id
_entity_poly.type
_entity_poly.pdbx_seq_one_letter_code
_entity_poly.pdbx_strand_id
1 'polypeptide(L)'
;MINNPHYLYRMTILRAISLLAPVMGPEITCLKLLPVVITSSKDRVANIKFNVAKVLQSLIPIVDQSGVEKTIRPCLAELAEDPDVDVRFFANQALQAIDHVMMSS
;
A
#
# COMPACT_ATOMS: atom_id res chain seq x y z
N MET A 1 -11.51 14.09 -3.57
CA MET A 1 -10.68 13.95 -2.34
C MET A 1 -9.28 13.41 -2.62
N ILE A 2 -9.12 12.31 -3.38
CA ILE A 2 -7.79 11.78 -3.74
C ILE A 2 -6.98 12.72 -4.66
N ASN A 3 -7.66 13.56 -5.45
CA ASN A 3 -7.02 14.53 -6.36
C ASN A 3 -6.81 15.91 -5.73
N ASN A 4 -6.76 16.05 -4.40
CA ASN A 4 -6.50 17.36 -3.79
C ASN A 4 -5.08 17.83 -4.19
N PRO A 5 -4.88 19.06 -4.69
CA PRO A 5 -3.57 19.54 -5.12
C PRO A 5 -2.52 19.51 -3.99
N HIS A 6 -2.95 19.69 -2.74
CA HIS A 6 -2.07 19.64 -1.56
C HIS A 6 -1.78 18.20 -1.16
N TYR A 7 -0.52 17.80 -1.32
CA TYR A 7 -0.08 16.45 -1.03
C TYR A 7 -0.19 16.07 0.45
N LEU A 8 -0.18 17.05 1.37
CA LEU A 8 -0.35 16.80 2.81
C LEU A 8 -1.70 16.14 3.12
N TYR A 9 -2.80 16.56 2.48
CA TYR A 9 -4.09 15.88 2.69
C TYR A 9 -4.07 14.43 2.21
N ARG A 10 -3.40 14.17 1.08
CA ARG A 10 -3.26 12.81 0.52
C ARG A 10 -2.42 11.93 1.46
N MET A 11 -1.38 12.51 2.06
CA MET A 11 -0.56 11.88 3.08
C MET A 11 -1.36 11.58 4.37
N THR A 12 -2.21 12.51 4.82
CA THR A 12 -3.10 12.29 5.97
C THR A 12 -4.08 11.15 5.71
N ILE A 13 -4.62 11.04 4.49
CA ILE A 13 -5.52 9.93 4.12
C ILE A 13 -4.79 8.58 4.21
N LEU A 14 -3.57 8.47 3.68
CA LEU A 14 -2.78 7.23 3.77
C LEU A 14 -2.54 6.83 5.24
N ARG A 15 -2.20 7.81 6.09
CA ARG A 15 -2.01 7.54 7.52
C ARG A 15 -3.30 7.17 8.23
N ALA A 16 -4.43 7.78 7.88
CA ALA A 16 -5.73 7.40 8.43
C ALA A 16 -6.08 5.95 8.04
N ILE A 17 -5.83 5.56 6.79
CA ILE A 17 -6.06 4.19 6.31
C ILE A 17 -5.22 3.18 7.10
N SER A 18 -3.92 3.44 7.32
CA SER A 18 -3.07 2.50 8.09
C SER A 18 -3.55 2.31 9.53
N LEU A 19 -4.20 3.32 10.12
CA LEU A 19 -4.73 3.24 11.48
C LEU A 19 -6.11 2.58 11.53
N LEU A 20 -6.92 2.75 10.49
CA LEU A 20 -8.29 2.22 10.44
C LEU A 20 -8.37 0.78 9.93
N ALA A 21 -7.48 0.35 9.03
CA ALA A 21 -7.57 -0.98 8.43
C ALA A 21 -7.60 -2.13 9.46
N PRO A 22 -6.79 -2.13 10.54
CA PRO A 22 -6.84 -3.21 11.55
C PRO A 22 -8.17 -3.28 12.30
N VAL A 23 -8.90 -2.18 12.43
CA VAL A 23 -10.16 -2.11 13.18
C VAL A 23 -11.41 -2.28 12.32
N MET A 24 -11.29 -2.05 11.01
CA MET A 24 -12.41 -2.18 10.06
C MET A 24 -12.62 -3.63 9.58
N GLY A 25 -11.64 -4.51 9.83
CA GLY A 25 -11.68 -5.91 9.40
C GLY A 25 -11.35 -6.11 7.91
N PRO A 26 -11.17 -7.38 7.49
CA PRO A 26 -10.70 -7.74 6.15
C PRO A 26 -11.64 -7.28 5.03
N GLU A 27 -12.95 -7.46 5.20
CA GLU A 27 -13.95 -7.14 4.16
C GLU A 27 -13.95 -5.66 3.79
N ILE A 28 -14.08 -4.76 4.80
CA ILE A 28 -14.06 -3.31 4.58
C ILE A 28 -12.69 -2.85 4.07
N THR A 29 -11.62 -3.43 4.60
CA THR A 29 -10.26 -3.11 4.17
C THR A 29 -10.08 -3.41 2.68
N CYS A 30 -10.49 -4.60 2.22
CA CYS A 30 -10.40 -4.98 0.81
C CYS A 30 -11.33 -4.17 -0.10
N LEU A 31 -12.58 -3.97 0.29
CA LEU A 31 -13.60 -3.36 -0.58
C LEU A 31 -13.53 -1.83 -0.64
N LYS A 32 -13.04 -1.17 0.42
CA LYS A 32 -13.11 0.30 0.54
C LYS A 32 -11.74 0.95 0.69
N LEU A 33 -10.84 0.39 1.51
CA LEU A 33 -9.59 1.05 1.85
C LEU A 33 -8.47 0.73 0.84
N LEU A 34 -8.30 -0.53 0.49
CA LEU A 34 -7.26 -0.99 -0.44
C LEU A 34 -7.36 -0.26 -1.81
N PRO A 35 -8.53 -0.07 -2.44
CA PRO A 35 -8.63 0.65 -3.71
C PRO A 35 -8.11 2.09 -3.64
N VAL A 36 -8.26 2.77 -2.49
CA VAL A 36 -7.75 4.13 -2.27
C VAL A 36 -6.22 4.14 -2.21
N VAL A 37 -5.63 3.14 -1.54
CA VAL A 37 -4.18 2.96 -1.46
C VAL A 37 -3.61 2.65 -2.85
N ILE A 38 -4.23 1.74 -3.60
CA ILE A 38 -3.82 1.40 -4.97
C ILE A 38 -3.90 2.63 -5.90
N THR A 39 -4.96 3.43 -5.80
CA THR A 39 -5.07 4.67 -6.60
C THR A 39 -3.96 5.65 -6.25
N SER A 40 -3.58 5.71 -4.98
CA SER A 40 -2.52 6.61 -4.49
C SER A 40 -1.12 6.19 -4.94
N SER A 41 -0.91 4.96 -5.43
CA SER A 41 0.40 4.52 -5.95
C SER A 41 0.82 5.27 -7.22
N LYS A 42 -0.15 5.87 -7.92
CA LYS A 42 0.05 6.66 -9.14
C LYS A 42 0.30 8.14 -8.88
N ASP A 43 0.43 8.55 -7.62
CA ASP A 43 0.69 9.95 -7.27
C ASP A 43 2.01 10.44 -7.86
N ARG A 44 2.07 11.68 -8.33
CA ARG A 44 3.30 12.28 -8.87
C ARG A 44 4.39 12.52 -7.80
N VAL A 45 4.02 12.56 -6.52
CA VAL A 45 4.94 12.85 -5.41
C VAL A 45 5.52 11.55 -4.87
N ALA A 46 6.83 11.37 -4.99
CA ALA A 46 7.53 10.17 -4.48
C ALA A 46 7.23 9.87 -3.01
N ASN A 47 7.12 10.91 -2.16
CA ASN A 47 6.75 10.76 -0.76
C ASN A 47 5.40 10.06 -0.56
N ILE A 48 4.42 10.33 -1.41
CA ILE A 48 3.14 9.62 -1.35
C ILE A 48 3.34 8.16 -1.75
N LYS A 49 4.05 7.90 -2.84
CA LYS A 49 4.28 6.54 -3.36
C LYS A 49 5.02 5.63 -2.36
N PHE A 50 6.09 6.10 -1.71
CA PHE A 50 6.79 5.25 -0.74
C PHE A 50 5.94 5.00 0.51
N ASN A 51 5.06 5.94 0.90
CA ASN A 51 4.11 5.70 1.97
C ASN A 51 3.00 4.74 1.55
N VAL A 52 2.61 4.71 0.28
CA VAL A 52 1.74 3.65 -0.25
C VAL A 52 2.40 2.28 -0.05
N ALA A 53 3.69 2.12 -0.36
CA ALA A 53 4.39 0.85 -0.12
C ALA A 53 4.36 0.43 1.36
N LYS A 54 4.60 1.37 2.28
CA LYS A 54 4.51 1.11 3.75
C LYS A 54 3.11 0.72 4.19
N VAL A 55 2.08 1.41 3.69
CA VAL A 55 0.69 1.08 4.01
C VAL A 55 0.36 -0.31 3.47
N LEU A 56 0.68 -0.60 2.21
CA LEU A 56 0.45 -1.92 1.60
C LEU A 56 1.12 -3.04 2.40
N GLN A 57 2.34 -2.85 2.88
CA GLN A 57 3.00 -3.80 3.78
C GLN A 57 2.19 -4.07 5.05
N SER A 58 1.65 -3.02 5.68
CA SER A 58 0.83 -3.16 6.89
C SER A 58 -0.52 -3.84 6.65
N LEU A 59 -1.00 -3.89 5.40
CA LEU A 59 -2.26 -4.54 5.03
C LEU A 59 -2.10 -6.04 4.74
N ILE A 60 -0.88 -6.53 4.50
CA ILE A 60 -0.60 -7.96 4.22
C ILE A 60 -1.29 -8.90 5.23
N PRO A 61 -1.18 -8.71 6.56
CA PRO A 61 -1.82 -9.63 7.51
C PRO A 61 -3.34 -9.47 7.63
N ILE A 62 -3.94 -8.46 6.99
CA ILE A 62 -5.38 -8.15 7.08
C ILE A 62 -6.12 -8.64 5.83
N VAL A 63 -5.47 -8.54 4.67
CA VAL A 63 -6.04 -8.90 3.37
C VAL A 63 -5.88 -10.40 3.14
N ASP A 64 -6.83 -11.01 2.45
CA ASP A 64 -6.76 -12.43 2.09
C ASP A 64 -5.67 -12.70 1.04
N GLN A 65 -5.24 -13.95 0.93
CA GLN A 65 -4.16 -14.33 0.00
C GLN A 65 -4.45 -13.91 -1.45
N SER A 66 -5.72 -13.95 -1.87
CA SER A 66 -6.12 -13.52 -3.22
C SER A 66 -5.90 -12.01 -3.39
N GLY A 67 -6.28 -11.18 -2.41
CA GLY A 67 -6.02 -9.73 -2.47
C GLY A 67 -4.54 -9.40 -2.42
N VAL A 68 -3.74 -10.15 -1.66
CA VAL A 68 -2.28 -9.99 -1.63
C VAL A 68 -1.69 -10.26 -3.02
N GLU A 69 -1.96 -11.42 -3.60
CA GLU A 69 -1.33 -11.86 -4.86
C GLU A 69 -1.86 -11.11 -6.10
N LYS A 70 -3.16 -10.79 -6.15
CA LYS A 70 -3.76 -10.17 -7.34
C LYS A 70 -3.74 -8.65 -7.31
N THR A 71 -3.49 -8.03 -6.16
CA THR A 71 -3.60 -6.57 -6.01
C THR A 71 -2.38 -5.95 -5.35
N ILE A 72 -1.96 -6.43 -4.18
CA ILE A 72 -0.84 -5.83 -3.44
C ILE A 72 0.48 -6.10 -4.15
N ARG A 73 0.80 -7.37 -4.44
CA ARG A 73 2.07 -7.77 -5.05
C ARG A 73 2.32 -7.08 -6.40
N PRO A 74 1.37 -7.02 -7.35
CA PRO A 74 1.58 -6.34 -8.63
C PRO A 74 1.81 -4.83 -8.46
N CYS A 75 1.08 -4.19 -7.53
CA CYS A 75 1.26 -2.76 -7.26
C CYS A 75 2.65 -2.47 -6.66
N LEU A 76 3.13 -3.32 -5.76
CA LEU A 76 4.47 -3.19 -5.20
C LEU A 76 5.56 -3.47 -6.23
N ALA A 77 5.37 -4.46 -7.11
CA ALA A 77 6.30 -4.74 -8.21
C ALA A 77 6.46 -3.54 -9.14
N GLU A 78 5.37 -2.82 -9.45
CA GLU A 78 5.46 -1.59 -10.22
C GLU A 78 6.21 -0.47 -9.47
N LEU A 79 5.94 -0.29 -8.17
CA LEU A 79 6.65 0.69 -7.35
C LEU A 79 8.14 0.35 -7.16
N ALA A 80 8.51 -0.93 -7.26
CA ALA A 80 9.89 -1.38 -7.20
C ALA A 80 10.74 -0.89 -8.40
N GLU A 81 10.10 -0.46 -9.48
CA GLU A 81 10.74 0.08 -10.68
C GLU A 81 10.66 1.63 -10.76
N ASP A 82 10.18 2.30 -9.71
CA ASP A 82 10.03 3.75 -9.69
C ASP A 82 11.40 4.47 -9.78
N PRO A 83 11.52 5.64 -10.45
CA PRO A 83 12.77 6.38 -10.50
C PRO A 83 13.28 6.85 -9.13
N ASP A 84 12.40 7.05 -8.15
CA ASP A 84 12.79 7.47 -6.80
C ASP A 84 13.30 6.29 -5.96
N VAL A 85 14.46 6.46 -5.32
CA VAL A 85 15.15 5.38 -4.57
C VAL A 85 14.38 4.93 -3.33
N ASP A 86 13.70 5.85 -2.64
CA ASP A 86 12.94 5.50 -1.43
C ASP A 86 11.71 4.70 -1.80
N VAL A 87 11.05 5.05 -2.92
CA VAL A 87 9.92 4.29 -3.45
C VAL A 87 10.32 2.85 -3.74
N ARG A 88 11.43 2.65 -4.47
CA ARG A 88 11.95 1.30 -4.74
C ARG A 88 12.31 0.56 -3.47
N PHE A 89 13.00 1.21 -2.53
CA PHE A 89 13.44 0.60 -1.29
C PHE A 89 12.25 0.06 -0.48
N PHE A 90 11.24 0.90 -0.22
CA PHE A 90 10.07 0.48 0.57
C PHE A 90 9.19 -0.52 -0.17
N ALA A 91 9.09 -0.44 -1.50
CA ALA A 91 8.38 -1.43 -2.29
C ALA A 91 9.02 -2.82 -2.21
N ASN A 92 10.34 -2.91 -2.36
CA ASN A 92 11.09 -4.17 -2.23
C ASN A 92 11.02 -4.74 -0.82
N GLN A 93 11.11 -3.88 0.21
CA GLN A 93 10.93 -4.31 1.60
C GLN A 93 9.53 -4.90 1.84
N ALA A 94 8.48 -4.31 1.24
CA ALA A 94 7.13 -4.83 1.35
C ALA A 94 6.94 -6.17 0.59
N LEU A 95 7.55 -6.33 -0.59
CA LEU A 95 7.56 -7.60 -1.34
C LEU A 95 8.21 -8.72 -0.53
N GLN A 96 9.38 -8.46 0.07
CA GLN A 96 10.05 -9.43 0.95
C GLN A 96 9.17 -9.85 2.14
N ALA A 97 8.40 -8.91 2.70
CA ALA A 97 7.48 -9.22 3.78
C ALA A 97 6.36 -10.18 3.34
N ILE A 98 5.87 -10.09 2.10
CA ILE A 98 4.90 -11.07 1.57
C ILE A 98 5.53 -12.46 1.54
N ASP A 99 6.75 -12.56 0.98
CA ASP A 99 7.43 -13.85 0.83
C ASP A 99 7.72 -14.49 2.19
N HIS A 100 8.12 -13.69 3.19
CA HIS A 100 8.29 -14.17 4.57
C HIS A 100 7.00 -14.73 5.18
N VAL A 101 5.87 -14.05 5.01
CA VAL A 101 4.57 -14.52 5.53
C VAL A 101 4.18 -15.85 4.87
N MET A 102 4.36 -15.97 3.56
CA MET A 102 4.01 -17.18 2.81
C MET A 102 4.90 -18.38 3.13
N MET A 103 6.17 -18.16 3.51
CA MET A 103 7.06 -19.25 3.96
C MET A 103 6.76 -19.72 5.38
N SER A 104 6.06 -18.91 6.18
CA SER A 104 5.72 -19.19 7.58
C SER A 104 4.32 -19.74 7.81
N SER A 105 3.51 -19.84 6.75
CA SER A 105 2.11 -20.34 6.76
C SER A 105 2.04 -21.77 6.23
#